data_AF-A0A349IJG1-F1
#
_entry.id   AF-A0A349IJG1-F1
#
_cell.length_a   1.000
_cell.length_b   1.000
_cell.length_c   1.000
_cell.angle_alpha   90.00
_cell.angle_beta   90.00
_cell.angle_gamma   90.00
#
_symmetry.space_group_name_H-M   'P 1'
#
loop_
_entity.id
_entity.type
_entity.pdbx_description
1 polymer ?
#
loop_
_entity_poly.entity_id
_entity_poly.type
_entity_poly.pdbx_seq_one_letter_code
_entity_poly.pdbx_strand_id
1 'polypeptide(L)'
;MNTSLVHLDPYQAVGVAAVVLVFGRWVTAKFPILHKYCIPAPVVGGFIFAILNLFLYESGIGSISFDTTFQSFFMTIFYCTVGMTASFRQLNKGGKDVAVFLVLVIIICTMQNVIGCILAVVFGLDARLGLAMGSIPLVGGHGTSGSFGPLLESMGVSGGTTVAIASATFGLVAGSIMGGPLANLRIKKLGVHTLASQNAALCAIEEDAECNDNDEISTRTYAAALEENRRSNINQERFLNGALVIAFAVGAGTLIYDFFIKVGITFPTYIGAMLLACVIRNATDYKKIDIPLEEIDCIGHLSLNLYLALALMGLKLWELSSLAIAMIVILLAQCIALALFAYFPVFHAMGKNYEASCFVTACCGFGMGATANAMANVAAVNKKYGPSPKALFIVPLVGALFIDFFNSLIITGFLNVLR
;
A
#
# COMPACT_ATOMS: atom_id res chain seq x y z
N MET A 1 -26.53 -0.81 -32.06
CA MET A 1 -25.38 -1.30 -32.85
C MET A 1 -24.90 -2.58 -32.17
N ASN A 2 -24.83 -3.71 -32.89
CA ASN A 2 -24.28 -4.95 -32.35
C ASN A 2 -22.77 -4.81 -32.21
N THR A 3 -22.31 -4.43 -31.03
CA THR A 3 -20.89 -4.42 -30.70
C THR A 3 -20.39 -5.85 -30.59
N SER A 4 -19.31 -6.16 -31.31
CA SER A 4 -18.60 -7.44 -31.16
C SER A 4 -17.99 -7.49 -29.76
N LEU A 5 -18.63 -8.22 -28.84
CA LEU A 5 -18.10 -8.48 -27.50
C LEU A 5 -17.10 -9.62 -27.59
N VAL A 6 -15.82 -9.32 -27.37
CA VAL A 6 -14.80 -10.36 -27.20
C VAL A 6 -14.77 -10.70 -25.72
N HIS A 7 -15.15 -11.94 -25.38
CA HIS A 7 -15.11 -12.44 -24.01
C HIS A 7 -13.89 -13.35 -23.84
N LEU A 8 -12.94 -12.93 -23.00
CA LEU A 8 -11.76 -13.73 -22.69
C LEU A 8 -12.09 -14.71 -21.56
N ASP A 9 -11.74 -15.97 -21.77
CA ASP A 9 -11.79 -16.98 -20.70
C ASP A 9 -10.75 -16.66 -19.60
N PRO A 10 -10.82 -17.31 -18.42
CA PRO A 10 -9.90 -17.02 -17.32
C PRO A 10 -8.41 -17.17 -17.68
N TYR A 11 -8.04 -18.16 -18.50
CA TYR A 11 -6.64 -18.37 -18.91
C TYR A 11 -6.18 -17.28 -19.86
N GLN A 12 -7.02 -16.91 -20.82
CA GLN A 12 -6.77 -15.81 -21.75
C GLN A 12 -6.65 -14.48 -21.01
N ALA A 13 -7.52 -14.22 -20.03
CA ALA A 13 -7.48 -13.02 -19.20
C ALA A 13 -6.15 -12.89 -18.46
N VAL A 14 -5.67 -13.97 -17.83
CA VAL A 14 -4.36 -13.99 -17.15
C VAL A 14 -3.21 -13.83 -18.15
N GLY A 15 -3.31 -14.44 -19.33
CA GLY A 15 -2.31 -14.27 -20.40
C GLY A 15 -2.20 -12.81 -20.85
N VAL A 16 -3.32 -12.15 -21.08
CA VAL A 16 -3.35 -10.71 -21.42
C VAL A 16 -2.84 -9.88 -20.24
N ALA A 17 -3.22 -10.18 -19.00
CA ALA A 17 -2.73 -9.49 -17.81
C ALA A 17 -1.21 -9.58 -17.67
N ALA A 18 -0.60 -10.72 -17.99
CA ALA A 18 0.85 -10.89 -17.99
C ALA A 18 1.51 -10.01 -19.07
N VAL A 19 0.95 -9.96 -20.28
CA VAL A 19 1.43 -9.08 -21.37
C VAL A 19 1.32 -7.61 -20.96
N VAL A 20 0.19 -7.22 -20.40
CA VAL A 20 -0.09 -5.86 -19.89
C VAL A 20 0.89 -5.49 -18.78
N LEU A 21 1.19 -6.40 -17.86
CA LEU A 21 2.17 -6.21 -16.80
C LEU A 21 3.59 -6.02 -17.36
N VAL A 22 4.02 -6.85 -18.31
CA VAL A 22 5.34 -6.72 -18.96
C VAL A 22 5.43 -5.41 -19.72
N PHE A 23 4.39 -5.02 -20.44
CA PHE A 23 4.31 -3.73 -21.12
C PHE A 23 4.38 -2.57 -20.13
N GLY A 24 3.63 -2.65 -19.02
CA GLY A 24 3.68 -1.68 -17.93
C GLY A 24 5.08 -1.54 -17.35
N ARG A 25 5.81 -2.65 -17.14
CA ARG A 25 7.21 -2.62 -16.71
C ARG A 25 8.10 -1.88 -17.70
N TRP A 26 7.97 -2.18 -18.98
CA TRP A 26 8.70 -1.49 -20.05
C TRP A 26 8.42 0.02 -20.06
N VAL A 27 7.16 0.44 -19.94
CA VAL A 27 6.78 1.86 -19.86
C VAL A 27 7.38 2.51 -18.61
N THR A 28 7.23 1.90 -17.43
CA THR A 28 7.79 2.45 -16.18
C THR A 28 9.31 2.57 -16.20
N ALA A 29 10.02 1.65 -16.86
CA ALA A 29 11.46 1.73 -17.04
C ALA A 29 11.88 2.86 -18.00
N LYS A 30 11.05 3.14 -19.01
CA LYS A 30 11.32 4.18 -20.02
C LYS A 30 11.04 5.60 -19.51
N PHE A 31 10.07 5.77 -18.61
CA PHE A 31 9.65 7.07 -18.09
C PHE A 31 10.03 7.24 -16.61
N PRO A 32 11.15 7.93 -16.29
CA PRO A 32 11.63 8.10 -14.91
C PRO A 32 10.63 8.77 -13.97
N ILE A 33 9.69 9.56 -14.50
CA ILE A 33 8.65 10.22 -13.71
C ILE A 33 7.71 9.21 -13.04
N LEU A 34 7.42 8.08 -13.68
CA LEU A 34 6.55 7.03 -13.12
C LEU A 34 7.25 6.34 -11.94
N HIS A 35 8.55 6.08 -12.08
CA HIS A 35 9.37 5.57 -11.00
C HIS A 35 9.52 6.58 -9.86
N LYS A 36 9.69 7.87 -10.17
CA LYS A 36 9.82 8.96 -9.18
C LYS A 36 8.59 9.05 -8.27
N TYR A 37 7.40 8.76 -8.77
CA TYR A 37 6.14 8.79 -8.01
C TYR A 37 5.65 7.41 -7.59
N CYS A 38 6.53 6.40 -7.60
CA CYS A 38 6.25 5.04 -7.15
C CYS A 38 5.03 4.39 -7.83
N ILE A 39 4.71 4.76 -9.08
CA ILE A 39 3.55 4.23 -9.79
C ILE A 39 3.84 2.78 -10.24
N PRO A 40 3.07 1.78 -9.79
CA PRO A 40 3.35 0.38 -10.10
C PRO A 40 3.18 0.06 -11.59
N ALA A 41 4.03 -0.83 -12.10
CA ALA A 41 3.93 -1.36 -13.47
C ALA A 41 2.54 -1.92 -13.84
N PRO A 42 1.86 -2.74 -13.01
CA PRO A 42 0.51 -3.21 -13.34
C PRO A 42 -0.48 -2.05 -13.53
N VAL A 43 -0.38 -0.99 -12.71
CA VAL A 43 -1.18 0.26 -12.82
C VAL A 43 -1.03 0.91 -14.17
N VAL A 44 0.21 1.13 -14.60
CA VAL A 44 0.50 1.76 -15.89
C VAL A 44 -0.02 0.90 -17.04
N GLY A 45 0.29 -0.39 -17.05
CA GLY A 45 -0.14 -1.30 -18.11
C GLY A 45 -1.67 -1.40 -18.18
N GLY A 46 -2.32 -1.70 -17.06
CA GLY A 46 -3.76 -1.90 -17.00
C GLY A 46 -4.55 -0.63 -17.30
N PHE A 47 -4.06 0.54 -16.88
CA PHE A 47 -4.68 1.81 -17.24
C PHE A 47 -4.59 2.12 -18.75
N ILE A 48 -3.45 1.82 -19.38
CA ILE A 48 -3.32 1.95 -20.84
C ILE A 48 -4.29 1.00 -21.54
N PHE A 49 -4.41 -0.23 -21.06
CA PHE A 49 -5.41 -1.18 -21.56
C PHE A 49 -6.84 -0.64 -21.40
N ALA A 50 -7.19 -0.09 -20.25
CA ALA A 50 -8.51 0.48 -19.99
C ALA A 50 -8.83 1.66 -20.94
N ILE A 51 -7.86 2.52 -21.24
CA ILE A 51 -8.01 3.58 -22.24
C ILE A 51 -8.26 3.01 -23.64
N LEU A 52 -7.51 1.98 -24.04
CA LEU A 52 -7.72 1.32 -25.33
C LEU A 52 -9.11 0.68 -25.41
N ASN A 53 -9.57 0.02 -24.35
CA ASN A 53 -10.90 -0.58 -24.29
C ASN A 53 -12.00 0.50 -24.31
N LEU A 54 -11.80 1.63 -23.61
CA LEU A 54 -12.69 2.80 -23.69
C LEU A 54 -12.79 3.32 -25.13
N PHE A 55 -11.66 3.47 -25.83
CA PHE A 55 -11.66 3.93 -27.22
C PHE A 55 -12.40 2.97 -28.17
N LEU A 56 -12.22 1.66 -28.00
CA LEU A 56 -12.95 0.64 -28.76
C LEU A 56 -14.47 0.73 -28.52
N TYR A 57 -14.86 0.92 -27.26
CA TYR A 57 -16.25 1.04 -26.84
C TYR A 57 -16.91 2.30 -27.42
N GLU A 58 -16.29 3.48 -27.24
CA GLU A 58 -16.80 4.77 -27.72
C GLU A 58 -16.83 4.86 -29.26
N SER A 59 -15.88 4.22 -29.94
CA SER A 59 -15.83 4.17 -31.41
C SER A 59 -16.84 3.19 -32.02
N GLY A 60 -17.56 2.41 -31.20
CA GLY A 60 -18.51 1.40 -31.66
C GLY A 60 -17.87 0.18 -32.35
N ILE A 61 -16.55 0.01 -32.24
CA ILE A 61 -15.78 -1.07 -32.87
C ILE A 61 -16.02 -2.40 -32.13
N GLY A 62 -16.15 -2.35 -30.81
CA GLY A 62 -16.35 -3.51 -29.94
C GLY A 62 -15.97 -3.21 -28.50
N SER A 63 -16.05 -4.21 -27.62
CA SER A 63 -15.51 -4.09 -26.26
C SER A 63 -14.93 -5.41 -25.81
N ILE A 64 -13.87 -5.33 -25.01
CA ILE A 64 -13.23 -6.50 -24.42
C ILE A 64 -13.79 -6.68 -23.02
N SER A 65 -14.35 -7.86 -22.77
CA SER A 65 -14.78 -8.32 -21.46
C SER A 65 -13.98 -9.57 -21.11
N PHE A 66 -13.80 -9.85 -19.82
CA PHE A 66 -13.04 -10.99 -19.39
C PHE A 66 -13.51 -11.47 -18.02
N ASP A 67 -13.28 -12.75 -17.77
CA ASP A 67 -13.63 -13.39 -16.52
C ASP A 67 -12.71 -12.95 -15.36
N THR A 68 -13.31 -12.64 -14.20
CA THR A 68 -12.62 -12.11 -13.01
C THR A 68 -12.32 -13.18 -11.95
N THR A 69 -12.48 -14.46 -12.25
CA THR A 69 -12.22 -15.57 -11.31
C THR A 69 -10.79 -15.56 -10.82
N PHE A 70 -9.81 -15.45 -11.74
CA PHE A 70 -8.40 -15.39 -11.36
C PHE A 70 -8.02 -14.08 -10.65
N GLN A 71 -8.76 -12.98 -10.88
CA GLN A 71 -8.56 -11.75 -10.11
C GLN A 71 -8.85 -12.02 -8.63
N SER A 72 -9.98 -12.64 -8.32
CA SER A 72 -10.37 -12.98 -6.93
C SER A 72 -9.43 -14.02 -6.30
N PHE A 73 -8.95 -14.98 -7.11
CA PHE A 73 -7.99 -15.98 -6.68
C PHE A 73 -6.65 -15.36 -6.24
N PHE A 74 -6.03 -14.55 -7.10
CA PHE A 74 -4.75 -13.89 -6.79
C PHE A 74 -4.88 -12.85 -5.67
N MET A 75 -6.01 -12.14 -5.59
CA MET A 75 -6.33 -11.26 -4.46
C MET A 75 -6.30 -12.02 -3.14
N THR A 76 -6.98 -13.17 -3.09
CA THR A 76 -7.08 -13.98 -1.88
C THR A 76 -5.72 -14.52 -1.45
N ILE A 77 -4.90 -14.96 -2.41
CA ILE A 77 -3.52 -15.38 -2.13
C ILE A 77 -2.70 -14.21 -1.57
N PHE A 78 -2.72 -13.04 -2.21
CA PHE A 78 -1.98 -11.86 -1.74
C PHE A 78 -2.35 -11.47 -0.30
N TYR A 79 -3.64 -11.38 0.03
CA TYR A 79 -4.03 -11.06 1.40
C TYR A 79 -3.76 -12.18 2.40
N CYS A 80 -3.77 -13.43 1.95
CA CYS A 80 -3.32 -14.56 2.76
C CYS A 80 -1.82 -14.41 3.10
N THR A 81 -0.97 -14.01 2.15
CA THR A 81 0.45 -13.76 2.44
C THR A 81 0.64 -12.59 3.39
N VAL A 82 -0.15 -11.51 3.27
CA VAL A 82 -0.17 -10.40 4.26
C VAL A 82 -0.57 -10.91 5.66
N GLY A 83 -1.53 -11.84 5.76
CA GLY A 83 -1.85 -12.47 7.04
C GLY A 83 -0.66 -13.23 7.65
N MET A 84 0.18 -13.86 6.81
CA MET A 84 1.37 -14.60 7.25
C MET A 84 2.50 -13.70 7.78
N THR A 85 2.44 -12.39 7.54
CA THR A 85 3.45 -11.48 8.03
C THR A 85 3.07 -10.95 9.44
N ALA A 86 1.78 -10.82 9.76
CA ALA A 86 1.30 -10.34 11.07
C ALA A 86 1.75 -11.20 12.28
N SER A 87 2.72 -10.68 13.07
CA SER A 87 3.33 -11.40 14.21
C SER A 87 3.42 -10.54 15.47
N PHE A 88 2.85 -11.01 16.58
CA PHE A 88 3.01 -10.37 17.90
C PHE A 88 4.47 -10.34 18.36
N ARG A 89 5.27 -11.34 17.98
CA ARG A 89 6.70 -11.38 18.31
C ARG A 89 7.45 -10.24 17.60
N GLN A 90 7.12 -9.97 16.34
CA GLN A 90 7.72 -8.86 15.60
C GLN A 90 7.24 -7.50 16.15
N LEU A 91 5.96 -7.37 16.53
CA LEU A 91 5.45 -6.17 17.19
C LEU A 91 6.22 -5.86 18.48
N ASN A 92 6.44 -6.87 19.32
CA ASN A 92 7.17 -6.73 20.59
C ASN A 92 8.66 -6.42 20.39
N LYS A 93 9.31 -6.96 19.36
CA LYS A 93 10.70 -6.58 18.99
C LYS A 93 10.80 -5.10 18.60
N GLY A 94 9.73 -4.55 18.02
CA GLY A 94 9.60 -3.15 17.66
C GLY A 94 9.60 -2.16 18.83
N GLY A 95 9.27 -2.64 20.04
CA GLY A 95 9.21 -1.81 21.23
C GLY A 95 8.10 -0.75 21.19
N LYS A 96 8.25 0.26 22.05
CA LYS A 96 7.23 1.30 22.27
C LYS A 96 6.97 2.15 21.03
N ASP A 97 8.01 2.52 20.28
CA ASP A 97 7.90 3.44 19.14
C ASP A 97 7.06 2.83 17.99
N VAL A 98 7.14 1.50 17.79
CA VAL A 98 6.29 0.79 16.81
C VAL A 98 4.83 0.81 17.23
N ALA A 99 4.54 0.55 18.51
CA ALA A 99 3.16 0.60 19.02
C ALA A 99 2.56 2.01 18.91
N VAL A 100 3.33 3.05 19.25
CA VAL A 100 2.90 4.45 19.11
C VAL A 100 2.62 4.78 17.64
N PHE A 101 3.53 4.43 16.73
CA PHE A 101 3.33 4.71 15.31
C PHE A 101 2.14 3.94 14.74
N LEU A 102 1.96 2.67 15.11
CA LEU A 102 0.79 1.88 14.70
C LEU A 102 -0.53 2.51 15.14
N VAL A 103 -0.62 2.98 16.39
CA VAL A 103 -1.82 3.68 16.90
C VAL A 103 -2.10 4.96 16.09
N LEU A 104 -1.06 5.75 15.79
CA LEU A 104 -1.22 6.95 14.96
C LEU A 104 -1.77 6.63 13.58
N VAL A 105 -1.27 5.56 12.95
CA VAL A 105 -1.72 5.14 11.63
C VAL A 105 -3.15 4.59 11.66
N ILE A 106 -3.54 3.84 12.70
CA ILE A 106 -4.94 3.41 12.93
C ILE A 106 -5.89 4.63 13.04
N ILE A 107 -5.46 5.68 13.75
CA ILE A 107 -6.20 6.94 13.85
C ILE A 107 -6.33 7.59 12.46
N ILE A 108 -5.27 7.60 11.66
CA ILE A 108 -5.30 8.12 10.28
C ILE A 108 -6.31 7.36 9.43
N CYS A 109 -6.32 6.02 9.44
CA CYS A 109 -7.29 5.23 8.69
C CYS A 109 -8.73 5.59 9.07
N THR A 110 -8.99 5.66 10.37
CA THR A 110 -10.31 6.00 10.90
C THR A 110 -10.72 7.42 10.48
N MET A 111 -9.81 8.40 10.63
CA MET A 111 -10.03 9.79 10.25
C MET A 111 -10.31 9.92 8.75
N GLN A 112 -9.54 9.25 7.89
CA GLN A 112 -9.74 9.29 6.45
C GLN A 112 -11.09 8.71 6.03
N ASN A 113 -11.52 7.62 6.66
CA ASN A 113 -12.84 7.05 6.40
C ASN A 113 -13.96 7.98 6.86
N VAL A 114 -13.84 8.58 8.05
CA VAL A 114 -14.82 9.58 8.53
C VAL A 114 -14.92 10.75 7.55
N ILE A 115 -13.78 11.37 7.18
CA ILE A 115 -13.76 12.51 6.25
C ILE A 115 -14.35 12.12 4.89
N GLY A 116 -13.93 10.98 4.34
CA GLY A 116 -14.40 10.48 3.06
C GLY A 116 -15.91 10.26 3.06
N CYS A 117 -16.43 9.57 4.07
CA CYS A 117 -17.87 9.28 4.20
C CYS A 117 -18.69 10.56 4.36
N ILE A 118 -18.28 11.49 5.25
CA ILE A 118 -19.00 12.75 5.48
C ILE A 118 -19.04 13.56 4.19
N LEU A 119 -17.91 13.76 3.52
CA LEU A 119 -17.88 14.57 2.31
C LEU A 119 -18.62 13.90 1.14
N ALA A 120 -18.59 12.56 1.03
CA ALA A 120 -19.40 11.86 0.03
C ALA A 120 -20.89 12.20 0.19
N VAL A 121 -21.42 12.18 1.42
CA VAL A 121 -22.80 12.57 1.71
C VAL A 121 -23.07 14.04 1.37
N VAL A 122 -22.12 14.95 1.66
CA VAL A 122 -22.25 16.38 1.30
C VAL A 122 -22.40 16.59 -0.21
N PHE A 123 -21.73 15.76 -1.02
CA PHE A 123 -21.86 15.77 -2.48
C PHE A 123 -23.06 14.96 -3.01
N GLY A 124 -23.93 14.44 -2.13
CA GLY A 124 -25.08 13.62 -2.52
C GLY A 124 -24.72 12.22 -3.01
N LEU A 125 -23.52 11.73 -2.68
CA LEU A 125 -23.04 10.39 -3.02
C LEU A 125 -23.31 9.41 -1.87
N ASP A 126 -23.25 8.12 -2.17
CA ASP A 126 -23.30 7.07 -1.14
C ASP A 126 -22.12 7.23 -0.16
N ALA A 127 -22.40 7.22 1.15
CA ALA A 127 -21.38 7.37 2.19
C ALA A 127 -20.26 6.32 2.07
N ARG A 128 -20.59 5.10 1.63
CA ARG A 128 -19.63 3.99 1.45
C ARG A 128 -18.66 4.27 0.31
N LEU A 129 -19.05 5.05 -0.69
CA LEU A 129 -18.13 5.53 -1.73
C LEU A 129 -17.06 6.47 -1.14
N GLY A 130 -17.37 7.15 -0.03
CA GLY A 130 -16.39 7.91 0.75
C GLY A 130 -15.21 7.06 1.22
N LEU A 131 -15.41 5.77 1.50
CA LEU A 131 -14.33 4.84 1.86
C LEU A 131 -13.38 4.62 0.67
N ALA A 132 -13.91 4.59 -0.56
CA ALA A 132 -13.14 4.50 -1.81
C ALA A 132 -12.35 5.79 -2.13
N MET A 133 -12.49 6.84 -1.31
CA MET A 133 -11.66 8.05 -1.29
C MET A 133 -11.03 8.29 0.10
N GLY A 134 -11.03 7.26 0.94
CA GLY A 134 -10.53 7.24 2.30
C GLY A 134 -9.39 6.24 2.45
N SER A 135 -9.41 5.44 3.52
CA SER A 135 -8.29 4.57 3.84
C SER A 135 -8.15 3.34 2.94
N ILE A 136 -9.21 2.96 2.18
CA ILE A 136 -9.13 1.89 1.15
C ILE A 136 -7.96 2.21 0.20
N PRO A 137 -7.99 3.33 -0.54
CA PRO A 137 -6.88 3.69 -1.43
C PRO A 137 -5.71 4.40 -0.78
N LEU A 138 -5.97 5.28 0.20
CA LEU A 138 -4.95 6.24 0.66
C LEU A 138 -3.97 5.63 1.65
N VAL A 139 -4.36 4.56 2.33
CA VAL A 139 -3.46 3.79 3.20
C VAL A 139 -3.22 2.41 2.62
N GLY A 140 -4.28 1.74 2.18
CA GLY A 140 -4.20 0.36 1.68
C GLY A 140 -3.71 0.24 0.23
N GLY A 141 -3.53 1.36 -0.47
CA GLY A 141 -3.06 1.41 -1.85
C GLY A 141 -3.91 0.62 -2.84
N HIS A 142 -3.32 0.31 -3.99
CA HIS A 142 -4.01 -0.41 -5.07
C HIS A 142 -4.47 -1.81 -4.70
N GLY A 143 -3.73 -2.48 -3.81
CA GLY A 143 -4.08 -3.80 -3.30
C GLY A 143 -5.44 -3.79 -2.60
N THR A 144 -5.64 -2.82 -1.70
CA THR A 144 -6.87 -2.72 -0.92
C THR A 144 -8.01 -2.17 -1.76
N SER A 145 -7.72 -1.23 -2.66
CA SER A 145 -8.69 -0.70 -3.63
C SER A 145 -9.31 -1.75 -4.52
N GLY A 146 -8.53 -2.64 -5.14
CA GLY A 146 -9.12 -3.65 -6.01
C GLY A 146 -9.88 -4.74 -5.24
N SER A 147 -9.80 -4.75 -3.90
CA SER A 147 -10.37 -5.80 -3.05
C SER A 147 -11.67 -5.35 -2.42
N PHE A 148 -11.68 -4.13 -1.86
CA PHE A 148 -12.89 -3.52 -1.35
C PHE A 148 -13.73 -2.84 -2.45
N GLY A 149 -13.11 -2.44 -3.57
CA GLY A 149 -13.82 -1.87 -4.71
C GLY A 149 -14.97 -2.76 -5.22
N PRO A 150 -14.69 -4.03 -5.59
CA PRO A 150 -15.73 -4.96 -6.02
C PRO A 150 -16.77 -5.25 -4.94
N LEU A 151 -16.35 -5.24 -3.66
CA LEU A 151 -17.28 -5.41 -2.53
C LEU A 151 -18.25 -4.22 -2.44
N LEU A 152 -17.77 -2.99 -2.58
CA LEU A 152 -18.62 -1.79 -2.62
C LEU A 152 -19.66 -1.89 -3.74
N GLU A 153 -19.25 -2.32 -4.93
CA GLU A 153 -20.15 -2.52 -6.07
C GLU A 153 -21.19 -3.61 -5.80
N SER A 154 -20.79 -4.72 -5.18
CA SER A 154 -21.73 -5.78 -4.75
C SER A 154 -22.75 -5.31 -3.70
N MET A 155 -22.42 -4.24 -2.97
CA MET A 155 -23.32 -3.56 -2.01
C MET A 155 -24.17 -2.44 -2.65
N GLY A 156 -24.12 -2.30 -3.99
CA GLY A 156 -24.89 -1.33 -4.76
C GLY A 156 -24.20 0.02 -4.99
N VAL A 157 -22.93 0.17 -4.59
CA VAL A 157 -22.17 1.42 -4.78
C VAL A 157 -21.52 1.41 -6.16
N SER A 158 -22.20 2.00 -7.14
CA SER A 158 -21.70 2.08 -8.52
C SER A 158 -20.35 2.83 -8.60
N GLY A 159 -19.42 2.30 -9.39
CA GLY A 159 -18.08 2.88 -9.57
C GLY A 159 -17.12 2.71 -8.40
N GLY A 160 -17.46 1.92 -7.37
CA GLY A 160 -16.63 1.70 -6.18
C GLY A 160 -15.20 1.24 -6.51
N THR A 161 -15.03 0.30 -7.44
CA THR A 161 -13.72 -0.18 -7.89
C THR A 161 -12.95 0.92 -8.61
N THR A 162 -13.62 1.58 -9.55
CA THR A 162 -13.03 2.63 -10.38
C THR A 162 -12.54 3.80 -9.53
N VAL A 163 -13.37 4.29 -8.60
CA VAL A 163 -13.06 5.38 -7.67
C VAL A 163 -11.93 4.99 -6.72
N ALA A 164 -11.94 3.78 -6.16
CA ALA A 164 -10.89 3.31 -5.26
C ALA A 164 -9.53 3.20 -5.96
N ILE A 165 -9.47 2.63 -7.16
CA ILE A 165 -8.20 2.47 -7.88
C ILE A 165 -7.64 3.81 -8.37
N ALA A 166 -8.52 4.70 -8.86
CA ALA A 166 -8.13 6.06 -9.23
C ALA A 166 -7.58 6.85 -8.02
N SER A 167 -8.28 6.78 -6.89
CA SER A 167 -7.86 7.42 -5.64
C SER A 167 -6.53 6.89 -5.12
N ALA A 168 -6.24 5.59 -5.28
CA ALA A 168 -4.94 5.01 -4.88
C ALA A 168 -3.78 5.58 -5.71
N THR A 169 -4.03 5.80 -7.01
CA THR A 169 -3.04 6.38 -7.93
C THR A 169 -2.81 7.85 -7.62
N PHE A 170 -3.88 8.61 -7.36
CA PHE A 170 -3.78 9.98 -6.85
C PHE A 170 -2.98 10.02 -5.54
N GLY A 171 -3.30 9.11 -4.62
CA GLY A 171 -2.63 8.94 -3.33
C GLY A 171 -1.13 8.90 -3.51
N LEU A 172 -0.59 7.89 -4.21
CA LEU A 172 0.85 7.71 -4.42
C LEU A 172 1.55 9.01 -4.86
N VAL A 173 1.00 9.69 -5.86
CA VAL A 173 1.56 10.96 -6.37
C VAL A 173 1.52 12.04 -5.30
N ALA A 174 0.37 12.25 -4.65
CA ALA A 174 0.20 13.25 -3.60
C ALA A 174 1.13 12.98 -2.41
N GLY A 175 1.24 11.73 -1.95
CA GLY A 175 2.10 11.31 -0.85
C GLY A 175 3.59 11.53 -1.13
N SER A 176 4.06 11.23 -2.36
CA SER A 176 5.45 11.51 -2.76
C SER A 176 5.74 13.02 -2.80
N ILE A 177 4.79 13.82 -3.27
CA ILE A 177 4.94 15.28 -3.38
C ILE A 177 4.94 15.93 -1.99
N MET A 178 4.09 15.47 -1.08
CA MET A 178 3.89 16.09 0.24
C MET A 178 5.00 15.77 1.24
N GLY A 179 5.56 14.55 1.22
CA GLY A 179 6.47 14.08 2.28
C GLY A 179 7.73 14.93 2.45
N GLY A 180 8.47 15.15 1.36
CA GLY A 180 9.72 15.93 1.39
C GLY A 180 9.56 17.36 1.91
N PRO A 181 8.63 18.18 1.36
CA PRO A 181 8.36 19.53 1.86
C PRO A 181 7.98 19.59 3.33
N LEU A 182 7.10 18.71 3.82
CA LEU A 182 6.65 18.71 5.21
C LEU A 182 7.79 18.38 6.19
N ALA A 183 8.60 17.36 5.88
CA ALA A 183 9.77 17.06 6.69
C ALA A 183 10.80 18.20 6.65
N ASN A 184 11.09 18.76 5.48
CA ASN A 184 12.03 19.88 5.35
C ASN A 184 11.60 21.10 6.20
N LEU A 185 10.30 21.42 6.25
CA LEU A 185 9.78 22.49 7.11
C LEU A 185 10.04 22.21 8.59
N ARG A 186 9.90 20.96 9.04
CA ARG A 186 10.17 20.57 10.45
C ARG A 186 11.66 20.56 10.76
N ILE A 187 12.48 19.98 9.90
CA ILE A 187 13.93 19.90 10.04
C ILE A 187 14.54 21.30 10.13
N LYS A 188 14.12 22.22 9.26
CA LYS A 188 14.54 23.63 9.34
C LYS A 188 14.14 24.30 10.65
N LYS A 189 12.94 24.06 11.16
CA LYS A 189 12.50 24.60 12.47
C LYS A 189 13.28 24.03 13.65
N LEU A 190 13.82 22.83 13.52
CA LEU A 190 14.70 22.21 14.52
C LEU A 190 16.14 22.71 14.46
N GLY A 191 16.50 23.54 13.47
CA GLY A 191 17.88 24.00 13.29
C GLY A 191 18.84 22.91 12.82
N VAL A 192 18.33 21.76 12.35
CA VAL A 192 19.16 20.68 11.83
C VAL A 192 19.67 21.08 10.46
N HIS A 193 20.95 21.37 10.36
CA HIS A 193 21.61 21.74 9.11
C HIS A 193 21.92 20.49 8.25
N THR A 194 22.04 20.67 6.94
CA THR A 194 22.23 19.57 5.98
C THR A 194 23.57 18.85 6.19
N LEU A 195 23.70 17.59 5.76
CA LEU A 195 24.98 16.87 5.76
C LEU A 195 26.09 17.66 5.02
N ALA A 196 25.72 18.39 3.95
CA ALA A 196 26.65 19.27 3.23
C ALA A 196 27.22 20.41 4.10
N SER A 197 26.53 20.84 5.16
CA SER A 197 27.02 21.85 6.10
C SER A 197 27.91 21.25 7.19
N GLN A 198 27.70 19.98 7.55
CA GLN A 198 28.58 19.24 8.46
C GLN A 198 29.89 18.86 7.77
N ASN A 199 29.84 18.44 6.50
CA ASN A 199 31.06 18.18 5.72
C ASN A 199 31.82 19.47 5.38
N ALA A 200 31.13 20.59 5.12
CA ALA A 200 31.79 21.89 4.93
C ALA A 200 32.37 22.48 6.22
N ALA A 201 31.79 22.16 7.39
CA ALA A 201 32.35 22.50 8.69
C ALA A 201 33.52 21.58 9.08
N LEU A 202 33.46 20.27 8.75
CA LEU A 202 34.57 19.34 8.95
C LEU A 202 35.79 19.71 8.10
N CYS A 203 35.60 20.08 6.82
CA CYS A 203 36.70 20.57 5.97
C CYS A 203 37.31 21.91 6.44
N ALA A 204 36.68 22.62 7.39
CA ALA A 204 37.26 23.82 8.01
C ALA A 204 37.92 23.52 9.38
N ILE A 205 37.85 22.28 9.86
CA ILE A 205 38.41 21.82 11.15
C ILE A 205 39.57 20.83 10.92
N GLU A 206 39.75 20.30 9.71
CA GLU A 206 40.85 19.40 9.31
C GLU A 206 42.23 20.09 9.12
N GLU A 207 42.58 21.07 9.95
CA GLU A 207 44.00 21.45 10.11
C GLU A 207 44.63 20.97 11.42
N ASP A 208 43.87 20.56 12.44
CA ASP A 208 44.45 20.09 13.70
C ASP A 208 43.53 19.10 14.45
N ALA A 209 43.69 17.79 14.20
CA ALA A 209 43.60 16.72 15.22
C ALA A 209 43.46 15.32 14.59
N GLU A 210 44.20 14.38 15.17
CA GLU A 210 44.34 12.97 14.79
C GLU A 210 43.03 12.16 14.80
N CYS A 211 42.95 11.22 13.86
CA CYS A 211 41.87 10.25 13.66
C CYS A 211 41.47 9.50 14.94
N ASN A 212 40.16 9.35 15.14
CA ASN A 212 39.60 8.32 16.02
C ASN A 212 38.51 7.50 15.30
N ASP A 213 38.67 6.17 15.39
CA ASP A 213 38.15 5.08 14.57
C ASP A 213 36.67 4.69 14.79
N ASN A 214 35.75 5.65 15.00
CA ASN A 214 34.36 5.32 15.38
C ASN A 214 33.28 5.46 14.28
N ASP A 215 33.64 5.87 13.06
CA ASP A 215 32.66 6.15 11.99
C ASP A 215 32.34 4.95 11.04
N GLU A 216 33.02 3.81 11.20
CA GLU A 216 32.79 2.64 10.32
C GLU A 216 31.52 1.83 10.67
N ILE A 217 31.01 1.92 11.91
CA ILE A 217 29.87 1.10 12.39
C ILE A 217 28.53 1.61 11.84
N SER A 218 28.39 2.94 11.71
CA SER A 218 27.17 3.60 11.22
C SER A 218 26.95 3.38 9.72
N THR A 219 28.05 3.35 8.95
CA THR A 219 28.03 3.19 7.49
C THR A 219 27.76 1.73 7.08
N ARG A 220 28.27 0.75 7.84
CA ARG A 220 27.92 -0.68 7.65
C ARG A 220 26.45 -0.97 7.88
N THR A 221 25.79 -0.25 8.80
CA THR A 221 24.35 -0.40 9.05
C THR A 221 23.51 0.20 7.91
N TYR A 222 23.98 1.29 7.29
CA TYR A 222 23.33 1.93 6.14
C TYR A 222 23.50 1.11 4.84
N ALA A 223 24.68 0.51 4.63
CA ALA A 223 24.91 -0.44 3.55
C ALA A 223 24.13 -1.75 3.79
N ALA A 224 24.13 -2.30 5.00
CA ALA A 224 23.39 -3.52 5.32
C ALA A 224 21.87 -3.37 5.17
N ALA A 225 21.28 -2.23 5.53
CA ALA A 225 19.84 -1.98 5.36
C ALA A 225 19.43 -1.76 3.89
N LEU A 226 20.36 -1.38 3.01
CA LEU A 226 20.16 -1.30 1.56
C LEU A 226 20.54 -2.62 0.84
N GLU A 227 21.48 -3.38 1.40
CA GLU A 227 21.99 -4.66 0.90
C GLU A 227 21.17 -5.88 1.33
N GLU A 228 20.31 -5.79 2.35
CA GLU A 228 19.37 -6.88 2.70
C GLU A 228 18.40 -7.20 1.54
N ASN A 229 18.34 -6.32 0.54
CA ASN A 229 17.66 -6.55 -0.75
C ASN A 229 18.49 -7.35 -1.79
N ARG A 230 19.67 -7.87 -1.45
CA ARG A 230 20.54 -8.61 -2.39
C ARG A 230 20.81 -10.05 -1.94
N ARG A 231 20.02 -10.93 -2.55
CA ARG A 231 20.14 -12.40 -2.63
C ARG A 231 19.69 -13.19 -1.39
N SER A 232 18.37 -13.25 -1.18
CA SER A 232 17.81 -14.52 -0.71
C SER A 232 17.86 -15.53 -1.86
N ASN A 233 18.47 -16.69 -1.62
CA ASN A 233 18.36 -17.79 -2.56
C ASN A 233 17.00 -18.43 -2.32
N ILE A 234 16.00 -18.07 -3.13
CA ILE A 234 14.69 -18.75 -3.13
C ILE A 234 14.95 -20.24 -3.34
N ASN A 235 14.64 -21.04 -2.32
CA ASN A 235 14.81 -22.48 -2.37
C ASN A 235 13.51 -23.11 -2.89
N GLN A 236 13.62 -24.01 -3.86
CA GLN A 236 12.47 -24.69 -4.47
C GLN A 236 11.59 -25.42 -3.44
N GLU A 237 12.20 -26.12 -2.46
CA GLU A 237 11.45 -26.84 -1.44
C GLU A 237 10.76 -25.88 -0.45
N ARG A 238 11.46 -24.81 -0.06
CA ARG A 238 10.89 -23.77 0.81
C ARG A 238 9.76 -23.03 0.12
N PHE A 239 9.89 -22.78 -1.19
CA PHE A 239 8.84 -22.20 -2.01
C PHE A 239 7.61 -23.10 -2.07
N LEU A 240 7.78 -24.41 -2.32
CA LEU A 240 6.68 -25.36 -2.28
C LEU A 240 6.01 -25.39 -0.90
N ASN A 241 6.79 -25.43 0.18
CA ASN A 241 6.27 -25.42 1.54
C ASN A 241 5.47 -24.13 1.83
N GLY A 242 5.98 -22.98 1.40
CA GLY A 242 5.27 -21.70 1.50
C GLY A 242 3.94 -21.73 0.73
N ALA A 243 3.97 -22.22 -0.52
CA ALA A 243 2.77 -22.36 -1.35
C ALA A 243 1.73 -23.31 -0.72
N LEU A 244 2.17 -24.43 -0.12
CA LEU A 244 1.28 -25.37 0.56
C LEU A 244 0.63 -24.76 1.80
N VAL A 245 1.39 -24.01 2.61
CA VAL A 245 0.84 -23.29 3.77
C VAL A 245 -0.21 -22.27 3.33
N ILE A 246 0.07 -21.52 2.26
CA ILE A 246 -0.87 -20.55 1.70
C ILE A 246 -2.11 -21.25 1.13
N ALA A 247 -1.94 -22.32 0.36
CA ALA A 247 -3.07 -23.08 -0.20
C ALA A 247 -3.98 -23.63 0.91
N PHE A 248 -3.38 -24.17 1.98
CA PHE A 248 -4.12 -24.61 3.16
C PHE A 248 -4.86 -23.45 3.84
N ALA A 249 -4.19 -22.32 4.08
CA ALA A 249 -4.77 -21.16 4.73
C ALA A 249 -5.92 -20.53 3.90
N VAL A 250 -5.79 -20.50 2.57
CA VAL A 250 -6.85 -20.05 1.66
C VAL A 250 -8.04 -21.00 1.73
N GLY A 251 -7.82 -22.31 1.58
CA GLY A 251 -8.88 -23.30 1.58
C GLY A 251 -9.64 -23.35 2.91
N ALA A 252 -8.93 -23.50 4.02
CA ALA A 252 -9.55 -23.55 5.35
C ALA A 252 -10.09 -22.18 5.80
N GLY A 253 -9.55 -21.07 5.29
CA GLY A 253 -10.04 -19.72 5.54
C GLY A 253 -11.45 -19.47 5.01
N THR A 254 -11.89 -20.21 3.98
CA THR A 254 -13.27 -20.15 3.47
C THR A 254 -14.30 -20.54 4.53
N LEU A 255 -13.98 -21.49 5.42
CA LEU A 255 -14.85 -21.90 6.52
C LEU A 255 -15.06 -20.78 7.54
N ILE A 256 -14.02 -19.97 7.77
CA ILE A 256 -14.08 -18.80 8.65
C ILE A 256 -14.97 -17.73 8.01
N TYR A 257 -14.82 -17.50 6.71
CA TYR A 257 -15.67 -16.58 5.96
C TYR A 257 -17.16 -16.98 6.04
N ASP A 258 -17.46 -18.26 5.77
CA ASP A 258 -18.83 -18.78 5.83
C ASP A 258 -19.45 -18.66 7.23
N PHE A 259 -18.63 -18.83 8.28
CA PHE A 259 -19.06 -18.62 9.66
C PHE A 259 -19.47 -17.15 9.90
N PHE A 260 -18.66 -16.17 9.48
CA PHE A 260 -18.97 -14.76 9.69
C PHE A 260 -20.20 -14.29 8.91
N ILE A 261 -20.37 -14.78 7.67
CA ILE A 261 -21.57 -14.49 6.87
C ILE A 261 -22.82 -15.01 7.57
N LYS A 262 -22.79 -16.21 8.16
CA LYS A 262 -23.91 -16.76 8.94
C LYS A 262 -24.25 -15.93 10.19
N VAL A 263 -23.27 -15.29 10.80
CA VAL A 263 -23.45 -14.39 11.95
C VAL A 263 -23.93 -12.99 11.52
N GLY A 264 -24.08 -12.75 10.21
CA GLY A 264 -24.62 -11.51 9.64
C GLY A 264 -23.58 -10.41 9.40
N ILE A 265 -22.28 -10.71 9.58
CA ILE A 265 -21.20 -9.74 9.38
C ILE A 265 -20.68 -9.86 7.94
N THR A 266 -20.67 -8.74 7.20
CA THR A 266 -20.17 -8.71 5.83
C THR A 266 -18.67 -8.47 5.85
N PHE A 267 -17.90 -9.38 5.24
CA PHE A 267 -16.47 -9.19 4.97
C PHE A 267 -16.19 -9.50 3.49
N PRO A 268 -15.10 -8.96 2.91
CA PRO A 268 -14.51 -9.54 1.72
C PRO A 268 -14.16 -11.02 1.93
N THR A 269 -14.29 -11.82 0.86
CA THR A 269 -14.00 -13.27 0.88
C THR A 269 -12.57 -13.60 1.33
N TYR A 270 -11.60 -12.73 1.03
CA TYR A 270 -10.20 -12.95 1.39
C TYR A 270 -9.92 -12.83 2.90
N ILE A 271 -10.79 -12.18 3.69
CA ILE A 271 -10.52 -11.93 5.12
C ILE A 271 -10.45 -13.24 5.91
N GLY A 272 -11.24 -14.25 5.53
CA GLY A 272 -11.15 -15.57 6.15
C GLY A 272 -9.76 -16.20 6.01
N ALA A 273 -9.17 -16.12 4.81
CA ALA A 273 -7.82 -16.60 4.54
C ALA A 273 -6.75 -15.78 5.30
N MET A 274 -6.88 -14.45 5.30
CA MET A 274 -5.97 -13.55 6.01
C MET A 274 -5.97 -13.79 7.53
N LEU A 275 -7.14 -13.99 8.15
CA LEU A 275 -7.27 -14.29 9.57
C LEU A 275 -6.66 -15.65 9.91
N LEU A 276 -6.93 -16.69 9.11
CA LEU A 276 -6.33 -18.00 9.34
C LEU A 276 -4.80 -17.96 9.19
N ALA A 277 -4.28 -17.26 8.19
CA ALA A 277 -2.85 -17.05 8.01
C ALA A 277 -2.21 -16.35 9.23
N CYS A 278 -2.87 -15.33 9.78
CA CYS A 278 -2.43 -14.66 11.01
C CYS A 278 -2.38 -15.63 12.21
N VAL A 279 -3.39 -16.49 12.36
CA VAL A 279 -3.41 -17.54 13.40
C VAL A 279 -2.25 -18.52 13.20
N ILE A 280 -2.06 -19.02 11.97
CA ILE A 280 -0.97 -19.94 11.63
C ILE A 280 0.37 -19.28 11.98
N ARG A 281 0.58 -18.04 11.54
CA ARG A 281 1.82 -17.29 11.76
C ARG A 281 2.16 -17.17 13.25
N ASN A 282 1.20 -16.76 14.07
CA ASN A 282 1.44 -16.57 15.50
C ASN A 282 1.60 -17.92 16.22
N ALA A 283 0.88 -18.96 15.80
CA ALA A 283 1.04 -20.31 16.33
C ALA A 283 2.44 -20.88 16.03
N THR A 284 2.96 -20.67 14.82
CA THR A 284 4.31 -21.11 14.44
C THR A 284 5.40 -20.28 15.09
N ASP A 285 5.20 -18.96 15.26
CA ASP A 285 6.13 -18.12 16.01
C ASP A 285 6.23 -18.56 17.48
N TYR A 286 5.09 -18.92 18.10
CA TYR A 286 5.06 -19.46 19.47
C TYR A 286 5.77 -20.82 19.57
N LYS A 287 5.51 -21.72 18.62
CA LYS A 287 6.17 -23.04 18.55
C LYS A 287 7.62 -22.99 18.03
N LYS A 288 8.12 -21.81 17.63
CA LYS A 288 9.44 -21.62 17.01
C LYS A 288 9.64 -22.48 15.74
N ILE A 289 8.57 -22.73 15.01
CA ILE A 289 8.62 -23.41 13.71
C ILE A 289 9.04 -22.37 12.67
N ASP A 290 10.10 -22.70 11.92
CA ASP A 290 10.56 -21.86 10.81
C ASP A 290 9.58 -21.96 9.63
N ILE A 291 9.00 -20.83 9.23
CA ILE A 291 8.16 -20.70 8.05
C ILE A 291 8.94 -19.96 6.98
N PRO A 292 8.90 -20.40 5.71
CA PRO A 292 9.55 -19.75 4.57
C PRO A 292 8.89 -18.41 4.20
N LEU A 293 9.15 -17.37 5.00
CA LEU A 293 8.54 -16.05 4.83
C LEU A 293 8.96 -15.35 3.53
N GLU A 294 10.23 -15.46 3.16
CA GLU A 294 10.76 -14.84 1.94
C GLU A 294 10.09 -15.42 0.69
N GLU A 295 9.87 -16.73 0.67
CA GLU A 295 9.17 -17.39 -0.43
C GLU A 295 7.66 -17.09 -0.42
N ILE A 296 7.04 -17.02 0.76
CA ILE A 296 5.65 -16.57 0.89
C ILE A 296 5.50 -15.14 0.38
N ASP A 297 6.44 -14.25 0.69
CA ASP A 297 6.45 -12.87 0.18
C ASP A 297 6.59 -12.84 -1.35
N CYS A 298 7.43 -13.70 -1.93
CA CYS A 298 7.53 -13.86 -3.39
C CYS A 298 6.19 -14.29 -4.03
N ILE A 299 5.49 -15.25 -3.43
CA ILE A 299 4.14 -15.68 -3.87
C ILE A 299 3.16 -14.52 -3.78
N GLY A 300 3.21 -13.75 -2.69
CA GLY A 300 2.41 -12.55 -2.47
C GLY A 300 2.65 -11.50 -3.55
N HIS A 301 3.91 -11.19 -3.84
CA HIS A 301 4.31 -10.24 -4.87
C HIS A 301 3.85 -10.66 -6.27
N LEU A 302 3.98 -11.92 -6.65
CA LEU A 302 3.46 -12.44 -7.92
C LEU A 302 1.94 -12.22 -7.99
N SER A 303 1.24 -12.65 -6.94
CA SER A 303 -0.21 -12.61 -6.86
C SER A 303 -0.72 -11.17 -6.93
N LEU A 304 -0.14 -10.25 -6.15
CA LEU A 304 -0.46 -8.81 -6.18
C LEU A 304 -0.36 -8.22 -7.59
N ASN A 305 0.73 -8.51 -8.31
CA ASN A 305 0.95 -7.93 -9.64
C ASN A 305 -0.05 -8.45 -10.68
N LEU A 306 -0.37 -9.75 -10.67
CA LEU A 306 -1.34 -10.35 -11.59
C LEU A 306 -2.77 -9.91 -11.28
N TYR A 307 -3.14 -9.95 -10.00
CA TYR A 307 -4.42 -9.46 -9.51
C TYR A 307 -4.63 -7.99 -9.89
N LEU A 308 -3.63 -7.14 -9.64
CA LEU A 308 -3.75 -5.71 -9.91
C LEU A 308 -3.88 -5.46 -11.41
N ALA A 309 -3.10 -6.14 -12.25
CA ALA A 309 -3.23 -6.05 -13.71
C ALA A 309 -4.65 -6.42 -14.18
N LEU A 310 -5.21 -7.53 -13.69
CA LEU A 310 -6.59 -7.95 -14.00
C LEU A 310 -7.63 -6.90 -13.55
N ALA A 311 -7.50 -6.40 -12.32
CA ALA A 311 -8.42 -5.40 -11.77
C ALA A 311 -8.40 -4.10 -12.60
N LEU A 312 -7.22 -3.67 -13.05
CA LEU A 312 -7.04 -2.44 -13.81
C LEU A 312 -7.51 -2.54 -15.25
N MET A 313 -7.33 -3.71 -15.87
CA MET A 313 -7.88 -3.97 -17.20
C MET A 313 -9.41 -3.86 -17.22
N GLY A 314 -10.05 -4.05 -16.05
CA GLY A 314 -11.50 -4.08 -15.90
C GLY A 314 -12.10 -2.71 -15.56
N LEU A 315 -11.27 -1.68 -15.49
CA LEU A 315 -11.71 -0.33 -15.13
C LEU A 315 -12.67 0.26 -16.16
N LYS A 316 -13.76 0.81 -15.65
CA LYS A 316 -14.80 1.48 -16.42
C LYS A 316 -14.64 2.99 -16.31
N LEU A 317 -13.75 3.55 -17.13
CA LEU A 317 -13.34 4.95 -17.01
C LEU A 317 -14.49 5.95 -17.15
N TRP A 318 -15.57 5.59 -17.83
CA TRP A 318 -16.77 6.43 -17.96
C TRP A 318 -17.47 6.71 -16.62
N GLU A 319 -17.37 5.79 -15.65
CA GLU A 319 -17.96 5.94 -14.31
C GLU A 319 -17.27 7.03 -13.49
N LEU A 320 -16.03 7.44 -13.82
CA LEU A 320 -15.33 8.54 -13.13
C LEU A 320 -15.89 9.93 -13.50
N SER A 321 -16.42 10.08 -14.71
CA SER A 321 -16.76 11.41 -15.26
C SER A 321 -17.82 12.14 -14.44
N SER A 322 -18.84 11.44 -13.98
CA SER A 322 -19.93 11.99 -13.16
C SER A 322 -19.51 12.26 -11.71
N LEU A 323 -18.40 11.68 -11.24
CA LEU A 323 -17.91 11.83 -9.86
C LEU A 323 -16.65 12.69 -9.73
N ALA A 324 -16.04 13.10 -10.85
CA ALA A 324 -14.73 13.71 -10.88
C ALA A 324 -14.58 14.92 -9.95
N ILE A 325 -15.58 15.82 -9.90
CA ILE A 325 -15.55 17.02 -9.07
C ILE A 325 -15.53 16.64 -7.59
N ALA A 326 -16.45 15.78 -7.15
CA ALA A 326 -16.52 15.33 -5.76
C ALA A 326 -15.23 14.62 -5.35
N MET A 327 -14.69 13.75 -6.22
CA MET A 327 -13.42 13.06 -5.97
C MET A 327 -12.26 14.02 -5.74
N ILE A 328 -12.07 15.01 -6.60
CA ILE A 328 -10.98 15.98 -6.47
C ILE A 328 -11.08 16.72 -5.13
N VAL A 329 -12.27 17.20 -4.77
CA VAL A 329 -12.47 17.95 -3.52
C VAL A 329 -12.21 17.07 -2.30
N ILE A 330 -12.74 15.85 -2.29
CA ILE A 330 -12.55 14.91 -1.17
C ILE A 330 -11.08 14.56 -1.03
N LEU A 331 -10.39 14.21 -2.11
CA LEU A 331 -8.98 13.83 -2.08
C LEU A 331 -8.08 15.00 -1.66
N LEU A 332 -8.40 16.25 -2.05
CA LEU A 332 -7.71 17.42 -1.54
C LEU A 332 -7.93 17.63 -0.03
N ALA A 333 -9.15 17.42 0.46
CA ALA A 333 -9.43 17.46 1.89
C ALA A 333 -8.62 16.39 2.66
N GLN A 334 -8.47 15.19 2.09
CA GLN A 334 -7.63 14.14 2.65
C GLN A 334 -6.16 14.54 2.71
N CYS A 335 -5.62 15.16 1.65
CA CYS A 335 -4.26 15.70 1.64
C CYS A 335 -4.06 16.70 2.79
N ILE A 336 -4.99 17.65 2.97
CA ILE A 336 -4.90 18.68 4.00
C ILE A 336 -4.96 18.04 5.39
N ALA A 337 -5.94 17.15 5.63
CA ALA A 337 -6.12 16.48 6.91
C ALA A 337 -4.89 15.66 7.29
N LEU A 338 -4.34 14.88 6.35
CA LEU A 338 -3.11 14.13 6.60
C LEU A 338 -1.91 15.04 6.82
N ALA A 339 -1.75 16.10 6.01
CA ALA A 339 -0.67 17.05 6.18
C ALA A 339 -0.65 17.64 7.59
N LEU A 340 -1.81 18.05 8.11
CA LEU A 340 -1.96 18.56 9.46
C LEU A 340 -1.69 17.48 10.52
N PHE A 341 -2.24 16.27 10.33
CA PHE A 341 -2.06 15.16 11.27
C PHE A 341 -0.59 14.71 11.36
N ALA A 342 0.08 14.58 10.22
CA ALA A 342 1.50 14.25 10.15
C ALA A 342 2.35 15.39 10.74
N TYR A 343 2.04 16.64 10.38
CA TYR A 343 2.82 17.79 10.85
C TYR A 343 2.70 18.01 12.36
N PHE A 344 1.53 17.78 12.97
CA PHE A 344 1.29 17.98 14.40
C PHE A 344 1.32 16.66 15.20
N PRO A 345 0.26 15.83 15.30
CA PRO A 345 0.25 14.58 16.07
C PRO A 345 1.49 13.70 15.91
N VAL A 346 1.86 13.34 14.68
CA VAL A 346 2.95 12.38 14.44
C VAL A 346 4.29 12.93 14.93
N PHE A 347 4.60 14.18 14.57
CA PHE A 347 5.82 14.83 15.02
C PHE A 347 5.94 14.90 16.56
N HIS A 348 4.84 15.18 17.26
CA HIS A 348 4.83 15.30 18.71
C HIS A 348 4.96 13.95 19.40
N ALA A 349 4.23 12.94 18.91
CA ALA A 349 4.21 11.60 19.48
C ALA A 349 5.54 10.85 19.24
N MET A 350 6.23 11.12 18.13
CA MET A 350 7.50 10.45 17.79
C MET A 350 8.75 11.17 18.36
N GLY A 351 8.59 12.10 19.30
CA GLY A 351 9.70 12.66 20.08
C GLY A 351 10.30 13.99 19.57
N LYS A 352 9.65 14.68 18.63
CA LYS A 352 9.98 16.05 18.19
C LYS A 352 11.44 16.28 17.73
N ASN A 353 12.10 15.26 17.22
CA ASN A 353 13.49 15.33 16.75
C ASN A 353 13.59 15.13 15.23
N TYR A 354 14.80 14.97 14.73
CA TYR A 354 15.04 14.68 13.31
C TYR A 354 14.34 13.39 12.85
N GLU A 355 14.43 12.31 13.62
CA GLU A 355 13.75 11.05 13.29
C GLU A 355 12.23 11.20 13.30
N ALA A 356 11.66 12.00 14.20
CA ALA A 356 10.23 12.35 14.17
C ALA A 356 9.85 13.06 12.85
N SER A 357 10.73 13.88 12.29
CA SER A 357 10.53 14.49 10.96
C SER A 357 10.59 13.44 9.84
N CYS A 358 11.40 12.38 10.01
CA CYS A 358 11.41 11.22 9.13
C CYS A 358 10.09 10.43 9.23
N PHE A 359 9.50 10.31 10.43
CA PHE A 359 8.15 9.77 10.59
C PHE A 359 7.06 10.65 9.96
N VAL A 360 7.21 11.98 9.94
CA VAL A 360 6.29 12.87 9.21
C VAL A 360 6.30 12.58 7.71
N THR A 361 7.49 12.53 7.08
CA THR A 361 7.57 12.23 5.63
C THR A 361 7.11 10.81 5.30
N ALA A 362 7.41 9.85 6.18
CA ALA A 362 6.92 8.48 6.07
C ALA A 362 5.40 8.44 6.14
N CYS A 363 4.81 9.12 7.13
CA CYS A 363 3.36 9.20 7.32
C CYS A 363 2.66 9.83 6.11
N CYS A 364 3.25 10.83 5.46
CA CYS A 364 2.71 11.41 4.22
C CYS A 364 2.74 10.42 3.05
N GLY A 365 3.85 9.70 2.86
CA GLY A 365 3.97 8.73 1.77
C GLY A 365 3.10 7.49 1.99
N PHE A 366 3.02 7.04 3.24
CA PHE A 366 2.23 5.90 3.68
C PHE A 366 0.73 6.22 3.69
N GLY A 367 0.33 7.33 4.32
CA GLY A 367 -1.07 7.73 4.51
C GLY A 367 -1.72 8.37 3.28
N MET A 368 -0.97 8.60 2.22
CA MET A 368 -1.48 8.88 0.87
C MET A 368 -0.72 7.98 -0.11
N GLY A 369 -0.82 6.66 0.02
CA GLY A 369 -0.17 5.76 -0.90
C GLY A 369 0.08 4.39 -0.31
N ALA A 370 1.36 4.05 -0.17
CA ALA A 370 1.81 2.74 0.24
C ALA A 370 3.16 2.83 0.94
N THR A 371 3.56 1.75 1.59
CA THR A 371 4.84 1.63 2.32
C THR A 371 6.06 1.94 1.44
N ALA A 372 6.04 1.53 0.16
CA ALA A 372 7.11 1.87 -0.79
C ALA A 372 7.29 3.39 -0.96
N ASN A 373 6.18 4.14 -0.97
CA ASN A 373 6.20 5.59 -1.10
C ASN A 373 6.75 6.25 0.17
N ALA A 374 6.39 5.73 1.34
CA ALA A 374 6.94 6.14 2.63
C ALA A 374 8.46 5.96 2.69
N MET A 375 8.95 4.81 2.23
CA MET A 375 10.38 4.50 2.22
C MET A 375 11.15 5.35 1.21
N ALA A 376 10.60 5.60 0.03
CA ALA A 376 11.19 6.53 -0.94
C ALA A 376 11.31 7.95 -0.36
N ASN A 377 10.26 8.41 0.33
CA ASN A 377 10.22 9.70 1.02
C ASN A 377 11.26 9.80 2.15
N VAL A 378 11.39 8.77 3.00
CA VAL A 378 12.40 8.71 4.06
C VAL A 378 13.81 8.67 3.46
N ALA A 379 14.04 7.86 2.44
CA ALA A 379 15.34 7.77 1.77
C ALA A 379 15.75 9.11 1.14
N ALA A 380 14.82 9.84 0.52
CA ALA A 380 15.07 11.17 -0.04
C ALA A 380 15.46 12.20 1.03
N VAL A 381 14.82 12.17 2.21
CA VAL A 381 15.18 13.02 3.35
C VAL A 381 16.54 12.61 3.91
N ASN A 382 16.76 11.30 4.11
CA ASN A 382 18.01 10.79 4.67
C ASN A 382 19.22 11.14 3.81
N LYS A 383 19.07 11.07 2.48
CA LYS A 383 20.12 11.47 1.53
C LYS A 383 20.58 12.92 1.73
N LYS A 384 19.72 13.80 2.24
CA LYS A 384 20.01 15.23 2.42
C LYS A 384 20.43 15.59 3.86
N TYR A 385 19.86 14.93 4.85
CA TYR A 385 19.96 15.33 6.26
C TYR A 385 20.59 14.29 7.20
N GLY A 386 20.89 13.08 6.73
CA GLY A 386 21.49 12.03 7.56
C GLY A 386 20.61 10.81 7.73
N PRO A 387 21.18 9.67 8.13
CA PRO A 387 20.42 8.44 8.33
C PRO A 387 19.38 8.58 9.46
N SER A 388 18.26 7.87 9.34
CA SER A 388 17.23 7.74 10.39
C SER A 388 16.92 6.27 10.68
N PRO A 389 17.77 5.57 11.46
CA PRO A 389 17.66 4.14 11.70
C PRO A 389 16.29 3.72 12.25
N LYS A 390 15.71 4.50 13.17
CA LYS A 390 14.38 4.16 13.71
C LYS A 390 13.29 4.24 12.65
N ALA A 391 13.27 5.29 11.83
CA ALA A 391 12.27 5.43 10.78
C ALA A 391 12.41 4.31 9.73
N LEU A 392 13.65 4.00 9.31
CA LEU A 392 13.91 2.93 8.35
C LEU A 392 13.50 1.54 8.85
N PHE A 393 13.53 1.31 10.16
CA PHE A 393 13.10 0.04 10.76
C PHE A 393 11.60 -0.01 11.04
N ILE A 394 11.05 1.04 11.67
CA ILE A 394 9.66 1.05 12.16
C ILE A 394 8.66 1.24 11.02
N VAL A 395 8.97 2.04 10.01
CA VAL A 395 8.02 2.37 8.93
C VAL A 395 7.67 1.14 8.09
N PRO A 396 8.62 0.31 7.60
CA PRO A 396 8.29 -0.95 6.93
C PRO A 396 7.53 -1.90 7.85
N LEU A 397 7.93 -1.98 9.13
CA LEU A 397 7.28 -2.88 10.07
C LEU A 397 5.83 -2.51 10.35
N VAL A 398 5.48 -1.23 10.48
CA VAL A 398 4.07 -0.83 10.65
C VAL A 398 3.33 -0.85 9.31
N GLY A 399 3.99 -0.36 8.26
CA GLY A 399 3.40 -0.11 6.95
C GLY A 399 3.16 -1.38 6.11
N ALA A 400 4.08 -2.34 6.11
CA ALA A 400 3.95 -3.55 5.30
C ALA A 400 3.31 -4.72 6.07
N LEU A 401 3.33 -4.66 7.41
CA LEU A 401 2.95 -5.80 8.26
C LEU A 401 1.54 -5.66 8.84
N PHE A 402 1.36 -4.61 9.64
CA PHE A 402 0.22 -4.54 10.54
C PHE A 402 -0.92 -3.76 9.94
N ILE A 403 -0.61 -2.71 9.19
CA ILE A 403 -1.65 -1.78 8.80
C ILE A 403 -2.63 -2.35 7.79
N ASP A 404 -2.22 -3.19 6.84
CA ASP A 404 -3.16 -3.81 5.89
C ASP A 404 -4.20 -4.65 6.63
N PHE A 405 -3.78 -5.32 7.71
CA PHE A 405 -4.66 -6.05 8.61
C PHE A 405 -5.62 -5.11 9.36
N PHE A 406 -5.10 -4.12 10.09
CA PHE A 406 -5.94 -3.20 10.87
C PHE A 406 -6.86 -2.35 9.98
N ASN A 407 -6.36 -1.86 8.86
CA ASN A 407 -7.11 -1.07 7.89
C ASN A 407 -8.27 -1.89 7.31
N SER A 408 -8.03 -3.15 6.91
CA SER A 408 -9.11 -4.04 6.43
C SER A 408 -10.20 -4.22 7.48
N LEU A 409 -9.85 -4.37 8.77
CA LEU A 409 -10.82 -4.47 9.86
C LEU A 409 -11.59 -3.16 10.06
N ILE A 410 -10.91 -2.01 10.04
CA ILE A 410 -11.53 -0.68 10.17
C ILE A 410 -12.51 -0.45 9.03
N ILE A 411 -12.09 -0.62 7.78
CA ILE A 411 -12.94 -0.45 6.59
C ILE A 411 -14.18 -1.35 6.71
N THR A 412 -13.99 -2.61 7.11
CA THR A 412 -15.13 -3.52 7.28
C THR A 412 -16.06 -3.07 8.41
N GLY A 413 -15.53 -2.54 9.51
CA GLY A 413 -16.34 -1.92 10.57
C GLY A 413 -17.21 -0.80 10.02
N PHE A 414 -16.63 0.12 9.23
CA PHE A 414 -17.38 1.20 8.57
C PHE A 414 -18.46 0.65 7.63
N LEU A 415 -18.15 -0.35 6.81
CA LEU A 415 -19.12 -0.95 5.88
C LEU A 415 -20.33 -1.56 6.59
N ASN A 416 -20.13 -2.18 7.75
CA ASN A 416 -21.24 -2.75 8.52
C ASN A 416 -22.06 -1.70 9.28
N VAL A 417 -21.45 -0.57 9.66
CA VAL A 417 -22.16 0.57 10.27
C VAL A 417 -22.97 1.36 9.23
N LEU A 418 -22.44 1.50 8.01
CA LEU A 418 -23.07 2.22 6.89
C LEU A 418 -23.99 1.33 6.04
N ARG A 419 -24.37 0.16 6.56
CA ARG A 419 -25.09 -0.87 5.81
C ARG A 419 -26.55 -0.55 5.59
#